data_AF-C3YY84-F1
#
_entry.id   AF-C3YY84-F1
#
_cell.length_a   1.000
_cell.length_b   1.000
_cell.length_c   1.000
_cell.angle_alpha   90.00
_cell.angle_beta   90.00
_cell.angle_gamma   90.00
#
_symmetry.space_group_name_H-M   'P 1'
#
loop_
_entity.id
_entity.type
_entity.pdbx_description
1 polymer ?
#
loop_
_entity_poly.entity_id
_entity_poly.type
_entity_poly.pdbx_seq_one_letter_code
_entity_poly.pdbx_strand_id
1 'polypeptide(L)'
;MPDAGKTAAIVALAQHAVNIKEYADTLVDRQSHQRINAVLPHQCLHKSKWALTLEERVCLQLVGDFRLALYRAQATNGRKASTAVLIEKLEEKKKSRVARFFTAVMALCICGLLGGKKDVHEEEHEYISWGSVTQTDSTNQLINDLKSLLSYAKARNVLVFLVLWNGAHHHDMYWKRLQNLIWDDLKLDTYLEHALKPLAGALKNQRALGGWEIMNEPEGSLKIEHHSDPCYDTIFLQGTGAGWAHLDTSGLPTWTDVPRHRVLRFINRQAAAIKAKDPNHLVTVGSWSEHGQGVRNLYSDSCLQQAGGLTSGVLDFYQIHTYSHNGNYGSQAPFVVTDASHYPELSGKPIVIGEFSQARGAGMTITEQFSRAYSHGFAGAWSWHYLADRADDTATDASATQLIGLRELRFKNDQTRGGCVRINLNGSTNYCEKKPPCRQLYQYFYG
;
A
#
# COMPACT_ATOMS: atom_id res chain seq x y z
N MET A 1 11.49 -31.31 1.85
CA MET A 1 11.68 -30.00 2.51
C MET A 1 12.35 -29.08 1.52
N PRO A 2 11.68 -28.07 0.94
CA PRO A 2 12.34 -27.09 0.09
C PRO A 2 12.78 -25.85 0.91
N ASP A 3 13.99 -25.41 0.61
CA ASP A 3 14.76 -24.31 1.20
C ASP A 3 13.99 -23.04 1.58
N ALA A 4 14.00 -22.71 2.88
CA ALA A 4 13.62 -21.42 3.45
C ALA A 4 14.70 -20.33 3.27
N GLY A 5 15.51 -20.37 2.20
CA GLY A 5 16.81 -19.67 2.13
C GLY A 5 16.96 -18.54 1.12
N LYS A 6 15.89 -17.96 0.57
CA LYS A 6 16.01 -16.90 -0.46
C LYS A 6 15.03 -15.75 -0.23
N THR A 7 15.35 -14.88 0.73
CA THR A 7 14.62 -13.62 0.91
C THR A 7 15.09 -12.63 -0.17
N ALA A 8 14.18 -12.17 -1.02
CA ALA A 8 14.42 -11.04 -1.92
C ALA A 8 14.01 -9.75 -1.19
N ALA A 9 14.86 -8.72 -1.23
CA ALA A 9 14.56 -7.40 -0.68
C ALA A 9 13.52 -6.70 -1.55
N ILE A 10 12.42 -6.29 -0.92
CA ILE A 10 11.31 -5.61 -1.58
C ILE A 10 11.39 -4.12 -1.23
N VAL A 11 11.81 -3.29 -2.19
CA VAL A 11 11.93 -1.84 -2.01
C VAL A 11 10.70 -1.16 -2.60
N ALA A 12 9.91 -0.42 -1.80
CA ALA A 12 8.64 0.19 -2.23
C ALA A 12 8.48 1.68 -1.96
N LEU A 13 7.40 2.19 -2.53
CA LEU A 13 6.72 3.43 -2.25
C LEU A 13 5.44 3.08 -1.48
N ALA A 14 5.29 3.65 -0.28
CA ALA A 14 4.14 3.43 0.57
C ALA A 14 2.95 4.33 0.19
N GLN A 15 1.82 3.77 0.62
CA GLN A 15 0.40 4.11 0.61
C GLN A 15 -0.09 5.51 0.22
N HIS A 16 -1.32 5.51 -0.31
CA HIS A 16 -2.23 6.66 -0.27
C HIS A 16 -3.51 6.22 0.44
N ALA A 17 -3.81 6.81 1.60
CA ALA A 17 -5.14 6.75 2.20
C ALA A 17 -6.06 7.76 1.50
N VAL A 18 -6.24 7.62 0.19
CA VAL A 18 -7.21 8.44 -0.56
C VAL A 18 -8.35 7.55 -1.02
N ASN A 19 -9.48 7.79 -0.36
CA ASN A 19 -10.80 7.44 -0.81
C ASN A 19 -10.98 7.87 -2.27
N ILE A 20 -11.10 6.90 -3.18
CA ILE A 20 -11.27 7.18 -4.62
C ILE A 20 -12.51 8.05 -4.89
N LYS A 21 -13.48 8.08 -3.97
CA LYS A 21 -14.64 8.98 -4.05
C LYS A 21 -14.35 10.42 -3.58
N GLU A 22 -13.52 10.66 -2.56
CA GLU A 22 -13.03 12.02 -2.24
C GLU A 22 -12.16 12.61 -3.35
N TYR A 23 -11.43 11.75 -4.07
CA TYR A 23 -10.69 12.14 -5.28
C TYR A 23 -11.62 12.60 -6.41
N ALA A 24 -12.84 12.05 -6.49
CA ALA A 24 -13.86 12.50 -7.44
C ALA A 24 -14.57 13.79 -6.97
N ASP A 25 -14.84 13.91 -5.67
CA ASP A 25 -15.59 15.05 -5.11
C ASP A 25 -14.71 16.34 -5.05
N THR A 26 -13.39 16.23 -4.85
CA THR A 26 -12.44 17.38 -4.96
C THR A 26 -12.19 17.88 -6.38
N LEU A 27 -12.59 17.11 -7.41
CA LEU A 27 -12.54 17.54 -8.82
C LEU A 27 -13.79 18.32 -9.26
N VAL A 28 -14.86 18.31 -8.46
CA VAL A 28 -16.10 19.07 -8.74
C VAL A 28 -15.99 20.53 -8.28
N ASP A 29 -15.14 20.85 -7.29
CA ASP A 29 -15.03 22.22 -6.75
C ASP A 29 -13.93 23.10 -7.38
N ARG A 30 -13.41 22.72 -8.57
CA ARG A 30 -12.54 23.59 -9.38
C ARG A 30 -13.24 24.25 -10.57
N GLN A 31 -14.54 24.53 -10.47
CA GLN A 31 -15.19 25.49 -11.37
C GLN A 31 -14.86 26.96 -11.05
N SER A 32 -14.06 27.24 -10.01
CA SER A 32 -13.66 28.60 -9.63
C SER A 32 -12.44 29.17 -10.39
N HIS A 33 -11.82 28.41 -11.30
CA HIS A 33 -10.64 28.85 -12.08
C HIS A 33 -10.96 29.28 -13.52
N GLN A 34 -12.13 29.89 -13.75
CA GLN A 34 -12.46 30.57 -15.02
C GLN A 34 -12.54 32.11 -14.92
N ARG A 35 -11.96 32.73 -13.88
CA ARG A 35 -11.86 34.21 -13.80
C ARG A 35 -10.49 34.74 -13.39
N ILE A 36 -9.42 34.34 -14.10
CA ILE A 36 -8.19 35.14 -14.17
C ILE A 36 -7.62 35.04 -15.59
N ASN A 37 -8.27 35.73 -16.52
CA ASN A 37 -7.71 36.09 -17.82
C ASN A 37 -8.29 37.45 -18.24
N ALA A 38 -7.97 38.47 -17.46
CA ALA A 38 -8.01 39.86 -17.90
C ALA A 38 -7.18 40.69 -16.92
N VAL A 39 -6.39 41.61 -17.47
CA VAL A 39 -5.70 42.74 -16.82
C VAL A 39 -4.22 42.52 -16.47
N LEU A 40 -3.39 43.11 -17.35
CA LEU A 40 -2.06 43.73 -17.18
C LEU A 40 -0.76 42.97 -17.60
N PRO A 41 0.27 43.72 -18.07
CA PRO A 41 1.04 43.41 -19.27
C PRO A 41 2.52 43.10 -19.00
N HIS A 42 3.21 42.71 -20.08
CA HIS A 42 4.67 42.63 -20.27
C HIS A 42 5.54 43.37 -19.24
N GLN A 43 6.46 42.65 -18.57
CA GLN A 43 7.90 42.98 -18.53
C GLN A 43 8.77 41.89 -17.85
N CYS A 44 9.88 41.57 -18.52
CA CYS A 44 11.21 41.13 -18.06
C CYS A 44 11.43 39.87 -17.19
N LEU A 45 11.91 38.82 -17.87
CA LEU A 45 13.13 38.01 -17.61
C LEU A 45 13.79 38.09 -16.21
N HIS A 46 13.94 36.93 -15.55
CA HIS A 46 15.26 36.42 -15.17
C HIS A 46 15.28 34.88 -15.06
N LYS A 47 16.36 34.29 -15.58
CA LYS A 47 16.64 32.86 -15.69
C LYS A 47 16.94 32.24 -14.31
N SER A 48 16.36 31.08 -14.02
CA SER A 48 17.04 30.02 -13.27
C SER A 48 16.65 28.65 -13.83
N LYS A 49 17.68 27.90 -14.24
CA LYS A 49 17.59 26.56 -14.82
C LYS A 49 17.33 25.54 -13.72
N TRP A 50 16.19 24.87 -13.78
CA TRP A 50 16.03 23.50 -13.30
C TRP A 50 15.42 22.69 -14.44
N ALA A 51 16.29 22.24 -15.34
CA ALA A 51 15.87 21.34 -16.40
C ALA A 51 15.67 19.96 -15.77
N LEU A 52 14.41 19.57 -15.57
CA LEU A 52 14.07 18.19 -15.21
C LEU A 52 14.70 17.24 -16.23
N THR A 53 15.42 16.26 -15.72
CA THR A 53 15.99 15.15 -16.48
C THR A 53 14.89 14.42 -17.25
N LEU A 54 15.24 13.79 -18.36
CA LEU A 54 14.30 12.99 -19.16
C LEU A 54 13.63 11.88 -18.32
N GLU A 55 14.30 11.44 -17.26
CA GLU A 55 13.85 10.41 -16.32
C GLU A 55 12.75 10.90 -15.37
N GLU A 56 12.82 12.14 -14.89
CA GLU A 56 11.77 12.77 -14.07
C GLU A 56 10.46 12.95 -14.86
N ARG A 57 10.57 13.17 -16.18
CA ARG A 57 9.41 13.24 -17.07
C ARG A 57 8.69 11.90 -17.22
N VAL A 58 9.38 10.77 -17.12
CA VAL A 58 8.76 9.43 -17.27
C VAL A 58 7.96 9.05 -16.02
N CYS A 59 8.43 9.39 -14.82
CA CYS A 59 7.67 9.22 -13.57
C CYS A 59 6.46 10.16 -13.46
N LEU A 60 6.59 11.40 -13.94
CA LEU A 60 5.44 12.32 -14.05
C LEU A 60 4.43 11.84 -15.10
N GLN A 61 4.90 11.25 -16.20
CA GLN A 61 4.04 10.63 -17.22
C GLN A 61 3.33 9.38 -16.68
N LEU A 62 3.97 8.60 -15.81
CA LEU A 62 3.42 7.43 -15.12
C LEU A 62 2.16 7.77 -14.29
N VAL A 63 2.22 8.86 -13.52
CA VAL A 63 1.09 9.36 -12.71
C VAL A 63 0.09 10.14 -13.58
N GLY A 64 0.58 10.88 -14.59
CA GLY A 64 -0.25 11.61 -15.55
C GLY A 64 -1.08 10.72 -16.48
N ASP A 65 -0.52 9.61 -16.94
CA ASP A 65 -1.21 8.61 -17.77
C ASP A 65 -2.22 7.82 -16.93
N PHE A 66 -1.93 7.57 -15.65
CA PHE A 66 -2.89 7.01 -14.70
C PHE A 66 -4.06 7.97 -14.45
N ARG A 67 -3.78 9.27 -14.26
CA ARG A 67 -4.81 10.34 -14.21
C ARG A 67 -5.67 10.36 -15.47
N LEU A 68 -5.06 10.23 -16.65
CA LEU A 68 -5.77 10.26 -17.93
C LEU A 68 -6.60 8.99 -18.18
N ALA A 69 -6.13 7.83 -17.73
CA ALA A 69 -6.85 6.56 -17.81
C ALA A 69 -8.09 6.56 -16.89
N LEU A 70 -7.96 7.02 -15.64
CA LEU A 70 -9.07 7.23 -14.70
C LEU A 70 -10.08 8.25 -15.23
N TYR A 71 -9.59 9.38 -15.77
CA TYR A 71 -10.44 10.41 -16.37
C TYR A 71 -11.24 9.89 -17.58
N ARG A 72 -10.65 9.04 -18.42
CA ARG A 72 -11.31 8.47 -19.61
C ARG A 72 -12.30 7.36 -19.28
N ALA A 73 -12.06 6.58 -18.23
CA ALA A 73 -13.02 5.61 -17.72
C ALA A 73 -14.31 6.28 -17.21
N GLN A 74 -14.19 7.48 -16.62
CA GLN A 74 -15.33 8.29 -16.18
C GLN A 74 -16.02 9.05 -17.35
N ALA A 75 -15.27 9.49 -18.37
CA ALA A 75 -15.80 10.26 -19.49
C ALA A 75 -16.60 9.43 -20.53
N THR A 76 -16.54 8.09 -20.50
CA THR A 76 -17.23 7.23 -21.47
C THR A 76 -18.73 7.00 -21.21
N ASN A 77 -19.36 7.79 -20.34
CA ASN A 77 -20.82 7.83 -20.17
C ASN A 77 -21.61 8.34 -21.39
N GLY A 78 -20.99 8.45 -22.57
CA GLY A 78 -21.72 8.74 -23.80
C GLY A 78 -20.84 8.82 -25.04
N ARG A 79 -20.40 7.67 -25.56
CA ARG A 79 -20.37 7.31 -27.01
C ARG A 79 -19.46 6.10 -27.26
N LYS A 80 -19.97 5.15 -28.03
CA LYS A 80 -19.26 3.99 -28.57
C LYS A 80 -18.19 4.45 -29.57
N ALA A 81 -16.91 4.26 -29.24
CA ALA A 81 -15.84 4.17 -30.23
C ALA A 81 -14.84 3.10 -29.76
N SER A 82 -14.48 2.17 -30.64
CA SER A 82 -13.69 0.98 -30.30
C SER A 82 -12.24 1.34 -29.98
N THR A 83 -11.77 0.84 -28.83
CA THR A 83 -10.45 1.02 -28.23
C THR A 83 -9.28 0.53 -29.10
N ALA A 84 -9.56 -0.27 -30.13
CA ALA A 84 -8.56 -0.94 -30.96
C ALA A 84 -7.85 -0.01 -31.97
N VAL A 85 -8.51 1.06 -32.46
CA VAL A 85 -7.99 1.87 -33.59
C VAL A 85 -7.03 2.98 -33.13
N LEU A 86 -6.98 3.32 -31.84
CA LEU A 86 -6.15 4.41 -31.32
C LEU A 86 -4.81 3.95 -30.72
N ILE A 87 -4.70 2.67 -30.33
CA ILE A 87 -3.48 2.08 -29.77
C ILE A 87 -2.42 1.91 -30.88
N GLU A 88 -2.84 1.57 -32.10
CA GLU A 88 -1.95 1.34 -33.24
C GLU A 88 -1.22 2.62 -33.70
N LYS A 89 -1.86 3.80 -33.56
CA LYS A 89 -1.26 5.10 -33.92
C LYS A 89 -0.27 5.65 -32.89
N LEU A 90 -0.25 5.11 -31.66
CA LEU A 90 0.69 5.53 -30.62
C LEU A 90 1.98 4.69 -30.60
N GLU A 91 1.97 3.49 -31.16
CA GLU A 91 3.16 2.63 -31.25
C GLU A 91 4.14 3.05 -32.35
N GLU A 92 3.67 3.67 -33.45
CA GLU A 92 4.54 4.07 -34.56
C GLU A 92 5.51 5.22 -34.23
N LYS A 93 5.24 6.05 -33.21
CA LYS A 93 6.09 7.21 -32.86
C LYS A 93 7.09 6.99 -31.72
N LYS A 94 7.17 5.80 -31.12
CA LYS A 94 8.04 5.54 -29.93
C LYS A 94 9.24 4.63 -30.18
N LYS A 95 9.68 4.46 -31.43
CA LYS A 95 10.98 3.81 -31.74
C LYS A 95 12.13 4.81 -31.68
N SER A 96 12.49 5.31 -30.49
CA SER A 96 13.80 5.95 -30.25
C SER A 96 14.10 6.19 -28.77
N ARG A 97 14.97 5.32 -28.23
CA ARG A 97 16.02 5.55 -27.21
C ARG A 97 15.63 5.85 -25.75
N VAL A 98 16.12 4.93 -24.89
CA VAL A 98 16.31 4.94 -23.43
C VAL A 98 15.07 4.69 -22.55
N ALA A 99 14.66 3.42 -22.47
CA ALA A 99 13.96 2.88 -21.30
C ALA A 99 14.99 2.23 -20.36
N ARG A 100 15.34 2.90 -19.26
CA ARG A 100 16.10 2.29 -18.16
C ARG A 100 15.17 2.15 -16.95
N PHE A 101 15.18 0.94 -16.41
CA PHE A 101 14.16 0.33 -15.55
C PHE A 101 14.37 0.72 -14.08
N PHE A 102 13.28 1.14 -13.41
CA PHE A 102 13.19 1.19 -11.95
C PHE A 102 12.42 -0.05 -11.47
N THR A 103 12.98 -0.78 -10.52
CA THR A 103 12.17 -1.67 -9.66
C THR A 103 11.71 -0.81 -8.49
N ALA A 104 10.43 -0.47 -8.52
CA ALA A 104 9.72 0.08 -7.38
C ALA A 104 8.70 -0.95 -6.92
N VAL A 105 8.12 -0.74 -5.75
CA VAL A 105 6.95 -1.46 -5.29
C VAL A 105 5.92 -0.40 -4.89
N MET A 106 4.63 -0.68 -5.03
CA MET A 106 3.56 0.29 -4.77
C MET A 106 2.54 -0.31 -3.80
N ALA A 107 2.31 0.34 -2.66
CA ALA A 107 1.18 0.03 -1.79
C ALA A 107 -0.04 0.93 -2.15
N LEU A 108 -1.23 0.35 -2.33
CA LEU A 108 -2.44 1.09 -2.75
C LEU A 108 -3.63 0.75 -1.84
N CYS A 109 -4.23 1.75 -1.15
CA CYS A 109 -5.51 1.61 -0.44
C CYS A 109 -6.65 1.57 -1.47
N ILE A 110 -7.50 0.54 -1.43
CA ILE A 110 -8.73 0.44 -2.24
C ILE A 110 -9.96 0.88 -1.42
N CYS A 111 -9.70 1.53 -0.30
CA CYS A 111 -10.64 1.94 0.72
C CYS A 111 -11.74 2.84 0.11
N GLY A 112 -13.00 2.39 0.14
CA GLY A 112 -14.17 3.19 -0.27
C GLY A 112 -14.81 2.88 -1.62
N LEU A 113 -14.28 1.95 -2.43
CA LEU A 113 -14.92 1.59 -3.72
C LEU A 113 -16.13 0.65 -3.60
N LEU A 114 -16.31 0.03 -2.44
CA LEU A 114 -17.36 -0.95 -2.16
C LEU A 114 -18.67 -0.23 -1.84
N GLY A 115 -19.26 0.40 -2.85
CA GLY A 115 -20.55 1.08 -2.78
C GLY A 115 -21.69 0.18 -3.20
N GLY A 116 -22.52 -0.24 -2.23
CA GLY A 116 -23.89 -0.65 -2.49
C GLY A 116 -24.69 0.52 -3.07
N LYS A 117 -25.69 0.19 -3.88
CA LYS A 117 -26.60 1.12 -4.56
C LYS A 117 -27.20 2.11 -3.53
N LYS A 118 -27.19 3.40 -3.86
CA LYS A 118 -28.04 4.40 -3.17
C LYS A 118 -29.41 4.29 -3.84
N ASP A 119 -30.34 3.58 -3.23
CA ASP A 119 -31.73 3.71 -3.65
C ASP A 119 -32.21 5.08 -3.16
N VAL A 120 -32.49 5.94 -4.15
CA VAL A 120 -33.19 7.21 -3.95
C VAL A 120 -34.62 6.82 -3.66
N HIS A 121 -35.00 6.74 -2.40
CA HIS A 121 -36.33 7.08 -1.89
C HIS A 121 -36.24 7.15 -0.36
N GLU A 122 -36.28 8.38 0.15
CA GLU A 122 -36.79 8.66 1.49
C GLU A 122 -38.25 8.22 1.56
N GLU A 123 -38.63 7.74 2.74
CA GLU A 123 -39.98 7.40 3.21
C GLU A 123 -40.48 5.95 3.02
N GLU A 124 -40.79 5.37 4.19
CA GLU A 124 -41.71 4.27 4.48
C GLU A 124 -41.36 2.82 4.07
N HIS A 125 -40.94 2.05 5.08
CA HIS A 125 -41.20 0.62 5.30
C HIS A 125 -41.03 -0.36 4.11
N GLU A 126 -39.81 -0.87 3.87
CA GLU A 126 -39.53 -2.32 3.80
C GLU A 126 -38.02 -2.56 3.61
N TYR A 127 -37.50 -3.56 4.33
CA TYR A 127 -36.09 -3.86 4.48
C TYR A 127 -35.43 -4.38 3.18
N ILE A 128 -34.83 -3.48 2.38
CA ILE A 128 -33.74 -3.82 1.46
C ILE A 128 -32.61 -2.77 1.59
N SER A 129 -32.04 -2.58 2.80
CA SER A 129 -30.91 -1.67 3.00
C SER A 129 -29.97 -2.07 4.18
N TRP A 130 -29.75 -3.37 4.38
CA TRP A 130 -29.01 -3.93 5.52
C TRP A 130 -27.49 -3.59 5.59
N GLY A 131 -26.94 -2.84 4.64
CA GLY A 131 -25.50 -2.57 4.57
C GLY A 131 -24.65 -3.77 4.13
N SER A 132 -25.28 -4.78 3.53
CA SER A 132 -24.62 -5.91 2.88
C SER A 132 -23.86 -5.46 1.63
N VAL A 133 -22.74 -6.12 1.35
CA VAL A 133 -21.94 -5.88 0.14
C VAL A 133 -22.46 -6.76 -0.98
N THR A 134 -22.71 -6.17 -2.15
CA THR A 134 -23.28 -6.88 -3.31
C THR A 134 -22.30 -7.07 -4.46
N GLN A 135 -21.23 -6.28 -4.52
CA GLN A 135 -20.21 -6.31 -5.57
C GLN A 135 -18.98 -5.47 -5.17
N THR A 136 -17.93 -5.51 -5.99
CA THR A 136 -16.66 -4.79 -5.76
C THR A 136 -16.78 -3.28 -5.83
N ASP A 137 -17.66 -2.77 -6.70
CA ASP A 137 -17.92 -1.36 -6.93
C ASP A 137 -19.23 -1.20 -7.73
N SER A 138 -19.83 -0.01 -7.73
CA SER A 138 -21.12 0.23 -8.39
C SER A 138 -21.10 0.01 -9.91
N THR A 139 -19.91 0.02 -10.53
CA THR A 139 -19.74 -0.13 -12.00
C THR A 139 -19.17 -1.48 -12.41
N ASN A 140 -18.84 -2.34 -11.43
CA ASN A 140 -18.15 -3.62 -11.61
C ASN A 140 -16.84 -3.50 -12.44
N GLN A 141 -16.11 -2.39 -12.29
CA GLN A 141 -14.86 -2.14 -13.02
C GLN A 141 -13.59 -2.36 -12.20
N LEU A 142 -13.70 -2.44 -10.87
CA LEU A 142 -12.53 -2.51 -10.00
C LEU A 142 -11.56 -3.63 -10.39
N ILE A 143 -12.07 -4.81 -10.72
CA ILE A 143 -11.26 -5.94 -11.17
C ILE A 143 -10.47 -5.60 -12.44
N ASN A 144 -11.10 -4.92 -13.41
CA ASN A 144 -10.46 -4.54 -14.67
C ASN A 144 -9.42 -3.44 -14.46
N ASP A 145 -9.71 -2.48 -13.60
CA ASP A 145 -8.80 -1.39 -13.25
C ASP A 145 -7.53 -1.94 -12.58
N LEU A 146 -7.68 -2.84 -11.61
CA LEU A 146 -6.54 -3.48 -10.95
C LEU A 146 -5.77 -4.40 -11.89
N LYS A 147 -6.43 -5.14 -12.79
CA LYS A 147 -5.72 -5.91 -13.83
C LYS A 147 -4.88 -5.01 -14.73
N SER A 148 -5.40 -3.84 -15.08
CA SER A 148 -4.70 -2.85 -15.90
C SER A 148 -3.49 -2.30 -15.15
N LEU A 149 -3.66 -1.92 -13.88
CA LEU A 149 -2.58 -1.48 -13.00
C LEU A 149 -1.48 -2.56 -12.87
N LEU A 150 -1.86 -3.80 -12.56
CA LEU A 150 -0.91 -4.90 -12.37
C LEU A 150 -0.20 -5.27 -13.66
N SER A 151 -0.87 -5.22 -14.81
CA SER A 151 -0.23 -5.42 -16.11
C SER A 151 0.80 -4.33 -16.38
N TYR A 152 0.46 -3.09 -16.04
CA TYR A 152 1.35 -1.94 -16.20
C TYR A 152 2.56 -1.99 -15.26
N ALA A 153 2.37 -2.42 -14.02
CA ALA A 153 3.43 -2.67 -13.03
C ALA A 153 4.34 -3.83 -13.46
N LYS A 154 3.76 -4.93 -13.94
CA LYS A 154 4.50 -6.09 -14.47
C LYS A 154 5.44 -5.68 -15.60
N ALA A 155 4.97 -4.87 -16.55
CA ALA A 155 5.79 -4.36 -17.66
C ALA A 155 7.02 -3.55 -17.18
N ARG A 156 7.02 -3.08 -15.93
CA ARG A 156 8.09 -2.32 -15.30
C ARG A 156 8.85 -3.09 -14.22
N ASN A 157 8.52 -4.37 -14.00
CA ASN A 157 9.07 -5.20 -12.92
C ASN A 157 8.85 -4.59 -11.53
N VAL A 158 7.62 -4.11 -11.30
CA VAL A 158 7.16 -3.52 -10.04
C VAL A 158 6.17 -4.49 -9.39
N LEU A 159 6.36 -4.79 -8.10
CA LEU A 159 5.35 -5.48 -7.30
C LEU A 159 4.36 -4.46 -6.71
N VAL A 160 3.11 -4.85 -6.54
CA VAL A 160 2.04 -4.02 -5.98
C VAL A 160 1.45 -4.75 -4.79
N PHE A 161 1.34 -4.06 -3.65
CA PHE A 161 0.67 -4.53 -2.45
C PHE A 161 -0.67 -3.80 -2.31
N LEU A 162 -1.76 -4.54 -2.26
CA LEU A 162 -3.11 -3.96 -2.24
C LEU A 162 -3.62 -3.90 -0.79
N VAL A 163 -3.81 -2.69 -0.27
CA VAL A 163 -4.32 -2.42 1.07
C VAL A 163 -5.84 -2.28 1.02
N LEU A 164 -6.56 -3.10 1.76
CA LEU A 164 -8.03 -3.18 1.64
C LEU A 164 -8.74 -2.13 2.50
N TRP A 165 -8.26 -1.94 3.73
CA TRP A 165 -8.92 -1.11 4.74
C TRP A 165 -7.94 -0.20 5.46
N ASN A 166 -8.46 0.84 6.10
CA ASN A 166 -7.68 1.78 6.90
C ASN A 166 -8.25 1.88 8.32
N GLY A 167 -7.43 1.62 9.33
CA GLY A 167 -7.72 1.80 10.76
C GLY A 167 -7.19 3.11 11.33
N ALA A 168 -6.38 3.87 10.59
CA ALA A 168 -5.77 5.12 11.07
C ALA A 168 -6.72 6.33 11.07
N HIS A 169 -7.76 6.33 10.23
CA HIS A 169 -8.59 7.51 9.99
C HIS A 169 -10.08 7.17 9.88
N HIS A 170 -10.90 7.84 10.70
CA HIS A 170 -12.34 7.55 10.86
C HIS A 170 -13.25 8.67 10.37
N HIS A 171 -12.94 9.28 9.22
CA HIS A 171 -13.80 10.30 8.64
C HIS A 171 -15.03 9.66 7.96
N ASP A 172 -16.20 10.25 8.20
CA ASP A 172 -17.43 10.05 7.45
C ASP A 172 -18.10 8.65 7.51
N MET A 173 -19.04 8.44 6.57
CA MET A 173 -19.85 7.23 6.42
C MET A 173 -19.03 5.96 6.09
N TYR A 174 -17.78 6.09 5.64
CA TYR A 174 -16.93 4.94 5.30
C TYR A 174 -16.55 4.14 6.53
N TRP A 175 -16.19 4.84 7.61
CA TRP A 175 -15.86 4.19 8.86
C TRP A 175 -17.04 3.40 9.41
N LYS A 176 -18.26 3.97 9.39
CA LYS A 176 -19.48 3.25 9.78
C LYS A 176 -19.68 1.95 8.98
N ARG A 177 -19.35 1.95 7.68
CA ARG A 177 -19.42 0.74 6.84
C ARG A 177 -18.36 -0.28 7.21
N LEU A 178 -17.12 0.15 7.42
CA LEU A 178 -16.04 -0.74 7.89
C LEU A 178 -16.37 -1.35 9.25
N GLN A 179 -16.81 -0.53 10.21
CA GLN A 179 -17.26 -1.00 11.52
C GLN A 179 -18.34 -2.08 11.41
N ASN A 180 -19.33 -1.87 10.53
CA ASN A 180 -20.35 -2.88 10.30
C ASN A 180 -19.76 -4.23 9.86
N LEU A 181 -18.71 -4.25 9.04
CA LEU A 181 -18.04 -5.51 8.65
C LEU A 181 -17.21 -6.12 9.79
N ILE A 182 -16.67 -5.28 10.67
CA ILE A 182 -15.91 -5.72 11.85
C ILE A 182 -16.83 -6.36 12.89
N TRP A 183 -18.01 -5.76 13.12
CA TRP A 183 -18.96 -6.16 14.17
C TRP A 183 -19.98 -7.23 13.74
N ASP A 184 -20.40 -7.21 12.48
CA ASP A 184 -21.47 -8.07 11.96
C ASP A 184 -20.91 -9.13 11.01
N ASP A 185 -21.03 -10.39 11.45
CA ASP A 185 -20.53 -11.55 10.72
C ASP A 185 -21.24 -11.78 9.40
N LEU A 186 -22.56 -11.51 9.35
CA LEU A 186 -23.35 -11.68 8.13
C LEU A 186 -22.94 -10.62 7.09
N LYS A 187 -22.67 -9.40 7.53
CA LYS A 187 -22.17 -8.35 6.62
C LYS A 187 -20.77 -8.66 6.14
N LEU A 188 -19.88 -9.13 7.02
CA LEU A 188 -18.56 -9.58 6.57
C LEU A 188 -18.68 -10.69 5.53
N ASP A 189 -19.55 -11.69 5.75
CA ASP A 189 -19.77 -12.77 4.79
C ASP A 189 -20.18 -12.25 3.41
N THR A 190 -21.07 -11.27 3.36
CA THR A 190 -21.46 -10.67 2.07
C THR A 190 -20.28 -9.98 1.38
N TYR A 191 -19.41 -9.29 2.12
CA TYR A 191 -18.17 -8.71 1.58
C TYR A 191 -17.21 -9.79 1.07
N LEU A 192 -17.01 -10.86 1.84
CA LEU A 192 -16.14 -11.96 1.47
C LEU A 192 -16.60 -12.61 0.17
N GLU A 193 -17.90 -12.94 0.06
CA GLU A 193 -18.45 -13.65 -1.10
C GLU A 193 -18.60 -12.78 -2.34
N HIS A 194 -19.09 -11.55 -2.19
CA HIS A 194 -19.49 -10.73 -3.33
C HIS A 194 -18.41 -9.75 -3.80
N ALA A 195 -17.37 -9.50 -3.00
CA ALA A 195 -16.28 -8.61 -3.37
C ALA A 195 -14.91 -9.27 -3.26
N LEU A 196 -14.48 -9.68 -2.06
CA LEU A 196 -13.08 -10.08 -1.84
C LEU A 196 -12.71 -11.37 -2.58
N LYS A 197 -13.54 -12.40 -2.51
CA LYS A 197 -13.32 -13.68 -3.19
C LYS A 197 -13.32 -13.53 -4.72
N PRO A 198 -14.27 -12.82 -5.36
CA PRO A 198 -14.20 -12.51 -6.79
C PRO A 198 -12.92 -11.75 -7.17
N LEU A 199 -12.55 -10.73 -6.39
CA LEU A 199 -11.36 -9.92 -6.61
C LEU A 199 -10.07 -10.76 -6.54
N ALA A 200 -9.86 -11.49 -5.44
CA ALA A 200 -8.69 -12.34 -5.23
C ALA A 200 -8.59 -13.46 -6.29
N GLY A 201 -9.73 -14.05 -6.65
CA GLY A 201 -9.81 -15.06 -7.71
C GLY A 201 -9.45 -14.51 -9.10
N ALA A 202 -9.85 -13.27 -9.41
CA ALA A 202 -9.58 -12.63 -10.69
C ALA A 202 -8.12 -12.15 -10.83
N LEU A 203 -7.43 -11.88 -9.72
CA LEU A 203 -6.06 -11.36 -9.71
C LEU A 203 -4.97 -12.41 -9.44
N LYS A 204 -5.33 -13.66 -9.12
CA LYS A 204 -4.36 -14.71 -8.72
C LYS A 204 -3.18 -14.96 -9.67
N ASN A 205 -3.38 -14.78 -10.98
CA ASN A 205 -2.33 -15.01 -11.98
C ASN A 205 -1.51 -13.74 -12.31
N GLN A 206 -1.72 -12.64 -11.59
CA GLN A 206 -1.03 -11.38 -11.84
C GLN A 206 0.34 -11.37 -11.16
N ARG A 207 1.41 -11.63 -11.92
CA ARG A 207 2.80 -11.68 -11.41
C ARG A 207 3.29 -10.41 -10.70
N ALA A 208 2.65 -9.27 -10.95
CA ALA A 208 2.97 -8.01 -10.27
C ALA A 208 2.20 -7.81 -8.97
N LEU A 209 1.28 -8.70 -8.60
CA LEU A 209 0.65 -8.67 -7.29
C LEU A 209 1.66 -9.24 -6.28
N GLY A 210 2.25 -8.37 -5.47
CA GLY A 210 3.20 -8.74 -4.42
C GLY A 210 2.50 -9.31 -3.18
N GLY A 211 1.32 -8.81 -2.87
CA GLY A 211 0.51 -9.29 -1.75
C GLY A 211 -0.71 -8.42 -1.46
N TRP A 212 -1.41 -8.79 -0.40
CA TRP A 212 -2.58 -8.11 0.11
C TRP A 212 -2.29 -7.65 1.53
N GLU A 213 -2.66 -6.42 1.85
CA GLU A 213 -2.67 -5.92 3.21
C GLU A 213 -4.12 -5.77 3.64
N ILE A 214 -4.52 -6.46 4.71
CA ILE A 214 -5.92 -6.45 5.12
C ILE A 214 -6.29 -5.07 5.65
N MET A 215 -5.47 -4.49 6.51
CA MET A 215 -5.78 -3.21 7.12
C MET A 215 -4.49 -2.47 7.44
N ASN A 216 -4.44 -1.20 7.02
CA ASN A 216 -3.47 -0.23 7.46
C ASN A 216 -3.75 0.18 8.90
N GLU A 217 -2.75 0.11 9.77
CA GLU A 217 -2.74 0.61 11.15
C GLU A 217 -4.03 0.31 11.94
N PRO A 218 -4.38 -0.97 12.18
CA PRO A 218 -5.57 -1.30 12.95
C PRO A 218 -5.54 -0.73 14.38
N GLU A 219 -4.35 -0.40 14.89
CA GLU A 219 -4.16 0.18 16.21
C GLU A 219 -4.79 1.58 16.34
N GLY A 220 -5.07 2.27 15.23
CA GLY A 220 -5.76 3.56 15.26
C GLY A 220 -7.17 3.46 15.84
N SER A 221 -7.86 2.35 15.59
CA SER A 221 -9.24 2.08 16.05
C SER A 221 -9.33 1.16 17.27
N LEU A 222 -8.19 0.69 17.78
CA LEU A 222 -8.17 -0.38 18.75
C LEU A 222 -8.61 0.10 20.13
N LYS A 223 -9.52 -0.64 20.76
CA LYS A 223 -9.86 -0.44 22.16
C LYS A 223 -8.68 -0.80 23.06
N ILE A 224 -8.28 0.12 23.93
CA ILE A 224 -7.23 -0.11 24.93
C ILE A 224 -7.87 -0.60 26.22
N GLU A 225 -7.73 -1.89 26.52
CA GLU A 225 -8.35 -2.53 27.67
C GLU A 225 -7.56 -3.74 28.18
N HIS A 226 -7.75 -4.06 29.45
CA HIS A 226 -7.28 -5.31 30.02
C HIS A 226 -8.20 -6.47 29.59
N HIS A 227 -7.61 -7.59 29.20
CA HIS A 227 -8.34 -8.84 28.96
C HIS A 227 -7.58 -10.02 29.57
N SER A 228 -8.29 -11.03 30.08
CA SER A 228 -7.65 -12.21 30.70
C SER A 228 -6.89 -13.07 29.69
N ASP A 229 -7.34 -13.09 28.45
CA ASP A 229 -6.67 -13.71 27.31
C ASP A 229 -5.58 -12.78 26.73
N PRO A 230 -4.30 -13.19 26.69
CA PRO A 230 -3.20 -12.41 26.13
C PRO A 230 -3.37 -12.04 24.65
N CYS A 231 -4.13 -12.84 23.87
CA CYS A 231 -4.43 -12.53 22.48
C CYS A 231 -5.41 -11.38 22.32
N TYR A 232 -6.11 -10.96 23.38
CA TYR A 232 -7.07 -9.85 23.34
C TYR A 232 -6.68 -8.69 24.26
N ASP A 233 -5.72 -8.90 25.16
CA ASP A 233 -5.17 -7.87 26.04
C ASP A 233 -4.42 -6.79 25.25
N THR A 234 -4.81 -5.53 25.46
CA THR A 234 -4.23 -4.36 24.81
C THR A 234 -3.77 -3.30 25.81
N ILE A 235 -3.86 -3.57 27.12
CA ILE A 235 -3.51 -2.60 28.16
C ILE A 235 -2.05 -2.12 28.07
N PHE A 236 -1.15 -2.95 27.52
CA PHE A 236 0.25 -2.60 27.29
C PHE A 236 0.46 -1.47 26.27
N LEU A 237 -0.56 -1.14 25.47
CA LEU A 237 -0.57 0.01 24.56
C LEU A 237 -1.04 1.30 25.24
N GLN A 238 -1.43 1.25 26.52
CA GLN A 238 -1.84 2.43 27.25
C GLN A 238 -0.70 3.46 27.28
N GLY A 239 -0.99 4.68 26.82
CA GLY A 239 -0.02 5.77 26.77
C GLY A 239 0.95 5.73 25.59
N THR A 240 0.85 4.75 24.68
CA THR A 240 1.69 4.72 23.46
C THR A 240 1.15 5.58 22.32
N GLY A 241 -0.08 6.08 22.46
CA GLY A 241 -0.81 6.82 21.42
C GLY A 241 -1.74 5.95 20.56
N ALA A 242 -1.79 4.64 20.76
CA ALA A 242 -2.76 3.77 20.11
C ALA A 242 -4.21 4.16 20.45
N GLY A 243 -5.14 3.84 19.56
CA GLY A 243 -6.55 4.24 19.68
C GLY A 243 -6.81 5.69 19.28
N TRP A 244 -5.89 6.38 18.60
CA TRP A 244 -6.01 7.83 18.32
C TRP A 244 -7.23 8.19 17.47
N ALA A 245 -7.79 7.26 16.69
CA ALA A 245 -8.92 7.52 15.81
C ALA A 245 -10.28 7.47 16.55
N HIS A 246 -10.29 7.38 17.89
CA HIS A 246 -11.51 7.40 18.71
C HIS A 246 -12.27 8.73 18.69
N LEU A 247 -11.70 9.82 18.18
CA LEU A 247 -12.36 11.13 18.07
C LEU A 247 -12.71 11.44 16.61
N ASP A 248 -13.88 12.06 16.38
CA ASP A 248 -14.18 12.68 15.09
C ASP A 248 -13.48 14.04 14.97
N THR A 249 -13.63 14.70 13.82
CA THR A 249 -13.06 16.03 13.55
C THR A 249 -13.58 17.13 14.47
N SER A 250 -14.67 16.89 15.21
CA SER A 250 -15.20 17.80 16.22
C SER A 250 -14.67 17.51 17.63
N GLY A 251 -13.81 16.50 17.78
CA GLY A 251 -13.26 16.08 19.06
C GLY A 251 -14.24 15.30 19.93
N LEU A 252 -15.36 14.81 19.35
CA LEU A 252 -16.33 14.01 20.09
C LEU A 252 -15.93 12.53 20.05
N PRO A 253 -16.13 11.77 21.16
CA PRO A 253 -15.95 10.34 21.17
C PRO A 253 -16.84 9.71 20.11
N THR A 254 -16.20 9.11 19.14
CA THR A 254 -16.86 8.20 18.22
C THR A 254 -16.97 6.87 18.98
N TRP A 255 -18.10 6.17 18.86
CA TRP A 255 -18.35 4.85 19.48
C TRP A 255 -17.45 3.73 18.91
N THR A 256 -16.15 3.96 18.74
CA THR A 256 -15.32 3.33 17.71
C THR A 256 -14.14 2.53 18.21
N ASP A 257 -13.98 2.44 19.53
CA ASP A 257 -13.06 1.50 20.16
C ASP A 257 -13.44 0.07 19.79
N VAL A 258 -12.71 -0.51 18.84
CA VAL A 258 -12.92 -1.88 18.39
C VAL A 258 -12.11 -2.81 19.30
N PRO A 259 -12.75 -3.75 20.02
CA PRO A 259 -12.03 -4.76 20.79
C PRO A 259 -11.12 -5.60 19.88
N ARG A 260 -9.92 -5.93 20.36
CA ARG A 260 -8.91 -6.67 19.59
C ARG A 260 -9.43 -7.96 18.96
N HIS A 261 -10.26 -8.73 19.67
CA HIS A 261 -10.83 -9.97 19.14
C HIS A 261 -11.63 -9.76 17.84
N ARG A 262 -12.33 -8.61 17.67
CA ARG A 262 -13.06 -8.28 16.45
C ARG A 262 -12.12 -7.94 15.30
N VAL A 263 -11.07 -7.18 15.57
CA VAL A 263 -10.01 -6.86 14.59
C VAL A 263 -9.33 -8.15 14.10
N LEU A 264 -8.92 -9.02 15.02
CA LEU A 264 -8.28 -10.29 14.68
C LEU A 264 -9.19 -11.23 13.90
N ARG A 265 -10.46 -11.36 14.29
CA ARG A 265 -11.47 -12.12 13.53
C ARG A 265 -11.62 -11.56 12.12
N PHE A 266 -11.76 -10.24 11.99
CA PHE A 266 -11.90 -9.55 10.71
C PHE A 266 -10.70 -9.82 9.78
N ILE A 267 -9.48 -9.76 10.31
CA ILE A 267 -8.25 -10.06 9.57
C ILE A 267 -8.19 -11.53 9.18
N ASN A 268 -8.39 -12.44 10.14
CA ASN A 268 -8.30 -13.90 9.92
C ASN A 268 -9.26 -14.35 8.81
N ARG A 269 -10.52 -13.90 8.84
CA ARG A 269 -11.53 -14.32 7.86
C ARG A 269 -11.22 -13.82 6.45
N GLN A 270 -10.68 -12.61 6.30
CA GLN A 270 -10.28 -12.09 4.99
C GLN A 270 -9.02 -12.76 4.46
N ALA A 271 -7.99 -12.94 5.30
CA ALA A 271 -6.77 -13.66 4.93
C ALA A 271 -7.09 -15.08 4.43
N ALA A 272 -7.96 -15.79 5.16
CA ALA A 272 -8.42 -17.12 4.76
C ALA A 272 -9.20 -17.10 3.44
N ALA A 273 -10.07 -16.10 3.23
CA ALA A 273 -10.84 -15.96 1.99
C ALA A 273 -9.96 -15.69 0.76
N ILE A 274 -8.92 -14.87 0.91
CA ILE A 274 -7.91 -14.61 -0.14
C ILE A 274 -7.16 -15.90 -0.48
N LYS A 275 -6.63 -16.59 0.54
CA LYS A 275 -5.85 -17.84 0.37
C LYS A 275 -6.68 -19.01 -0.13
N ALA A 276 -7.99 -19.02 0.11
CA ALA A 276 -8.91 -19.99 -0.46
C ALA A 276 -9.05 -19.85 -2.00
N LYS A 277 -8.73 -18.68 -2.58
CA LYS A 277 -8.75 -18.47 -4.03
C LYS A 277 -7.43 -18.80 -4.71
N ASP A 278 -6.33 -18.59 -3.99
CA ASP A 278 -5.00 -19.08 -4.35
C ASP A 278 -4.13 -19.14 -3.08
N PRO A 279 -3.64 -20.33 -2.67
CA PRO A 279 -2.78 -20.45 -1.49
C PRO A 279 -1.43 -19.73 -1.63
N ASN A 280 -1.06 -19.29 -2.84
CA ASN A 280 0.17 -18.50 -3.08
C ASN A 280 -0.03 -16.99 -2.86
N HIS A 281 -1.26 -16.51 -2.61
CA HIS A 281 -1.46 -15.12 -2.24
C HIS A 281 -0.79 -14.85 -0.88
N LEU A 282 0.06 -13.82 -0.85
CA LEU A 282 0.68 -13.32 0.37
C LEU A 282 -0.22 -12.28 1.05
N VAL A 283 -0.35 -12.35 2.37
CA VAL A 283 -1.20 -11.48 3.19
C VAL A 283 -0.40 -10.87 4.34
N THR A 284 -0.61 -9.58 4.63
CA THR A 284 0.02 -8.84 5.74
C THR A 284 -0.97 -7.89 6.42
N VAL A 285 -0.52 -7.26 7.50
CA VAL A 285 -1.13 -6.10 8.18
C VAL A 285 0.00 -5.11 8.50
N GLY A 286 -0.15 -3.84 8.11
CA GLY A 286 0.77 -2.77 8.48
C GLY A 286 0.44 -2.23 9.86
N SER A 287 1.24 -2.52 10.87
CA SER A 287 1.06 -1.95 12.22
C SER A 287 1.68 -0.56 12.31
N TRP A 288 1.01 0.37 12.98
CA TRP A 288 1.45 1.77 13.09
C TRP A 288 2.84 1.94 13.74
N SER A 289 3.24 0.98 14.57
CA SER A 289 4.56 0.96 15.20
C SER A 289 4.97 -0.44 15.59
N GLU A 290 6.23 -0.57 16.05
CA GLU A 290 6.72 -1.79 16.66
C GLU A 290 5.91 -2.21 17.89
N HIS A 291 5.15 -1.33 18.54
CA HIS A 291 4.35 -1.72 19.70
C HIS A 291 3.28 -2.77 19.33
N GLY A 292 2.74 -2.73 18.11
CA GLY A 292 1.69 -3.66 17.66
C GLY A 292 2.20 -5.01 17.12
N GLN A 293 3.48 -5.11 16.76
CA GLN A 293 4.06 -6.35 16.20
C GLN A 293 5.40 -6.72 16.83
N GLY A 294 6.31 -5.76 17.00
CA GLY A 294 7.67 -6.02 17.50
C GLY A 294 7.78 -6.20 19.02
N VAL A 295 7.17 -5.33 19.82
CA VAL A 295 7.20 -5.38 21.29
C VAL A 295 6.27 -6.47 21.83
N ARG A 296 5.07 -6.56 21.26
CA ARG A 296 4.17 -7.69 21.42
C ARG A 296 3.50 -7.95 20.08
N ASN A 297 3.52 -9.21 19.64
CA ASN A 297 2.93 -9.60 18.37
C ASN A 297 1.40 -9.68 18.49
N LEU A 298 0.70 -8.62 18.10
CA LEU A 298 -0.76 -8.62 18.14
C LEU A 298 -1.38 -9.60 17.13
N TYR A 299 -0.67 -9.92 16.05
CA TYR A 299 -1.15 -10.61 14.85
C TYR A 299 -0.46 -11.95 14.62
N SER A 300 -0.10 -12.64 15.70
CA SER A 300 0.44 -14.00 15.62
C SER A 300 -0.60 -14.96 15.03
N ASP A 301 -0.10 -16.05 14.44
CA ASP A 301 -0.96 -17.07 13.83
C ASP A 301 -1.96 -17.63 14.85
N SER A 302 -1.50 -17.90 16.07
CA SER A 302 -2.35 -18.40 17.15
C SER A 302 -3.47 -17.42 17.50
N CYS A 303 -3.17 -16.13 17.64
CA CYS A 303 -4.19 -15.14 18.00
C CYS A 303 -5.19 -14.89 16.87
N LEU A 304 -4.74 -14.87 15.61
CA LEU A 304 -5.63 -14.76 14.45
C LEU A 304 -6.55 -15.98 14.33
N GLN A 305 -5.98 -17.18 14.42
CA GLN A 305 -6.74 -18.44 14.33
C GLN A 305 -7.73 -18.58 15.49
N GLN A 306 -7.34 -18.19 16.70
CA GLN A 306 -8.23 -18.21 17.86
C GLN A 306 -9.43 -17.27 17.68
N ALA A 307 -9.21 -16.06 17.16
CA ALA A 307 -10.26 -15.07 16.99
C ALA A 307 -11.23 -15.38 15.84
N GLY A 308 -10.72 -15.89 14.72
CA GLY A 308 -11.51 -16.10 13.50
C GLY A 308 -11.84 -17.56 13.15
N GLY A 309 -11.20 -18.53 13.81
CA GLY A 309 -11.48 -19.97 13.64
C GLY A 309 -10.95 -20.59 12.36
N LEU A 310 -10.27 -19.85 11.47
CA LEU A 310 -9.76 -20.35 10.20
C LEU A 310 -8.24 -20.50 10.23
N THR A 311 -7.76 -21.74 10.07
CA THR A 311 -6.33 -22.09 10.15
C THR A 311 -5.48 -21.39 9.09
N SER A 312 -6.02 -21.19 7.88
CA SER A 312 -5.34 -20.47 6.79
C SER A 312 -5.37 -18.95 6.94
N GLY A 313 -6.13 -18.41 7.91
CA GLY A 313 -6.32 -16.98 8.12
C GLY A 313 -5.17 -16.32 8.87
N VAL A 314 -3.96 -16.47 8.36
CA VAL A 314 -2.72 -16.00 8.98
C VAL A 314 -1.96 -15.09 8.02
N LEU A 315 -1.04 -14.27 8.55
CA LEU A 315 -0.16 -13.43 7.74
C LEU A 315 0.99 -14.26 7.13
N ASP A 316 1.58 -13.83 6.03
CA ASP A 316 2.76 -14.47 5.42
C ASP A 316 4.05 -13.70 5.72
N PHE A 317 3.92 -12.41 6.03
CA PHE A 317 4.98 -11.55 6.51
C PHE A 317 4.41 -10.49 7.46
N TYR A 318 5.28 -9.94 8.29
CA TYR A 318 4.98 -8.85 9.22
C TYR A 318 5.37 -7.51 8.61
N GLN A 319 4.69 -6.46 9.03
CA GLN A 319 4.91 -5.11 8.54
C GLN A 319 4.78 -4.10 9.67
N ILE A 320 5.85 -3.33 9.89
CA ILE A 320 5.95 -2.33 10.95
C ILE A 320 6.16 -0.95 10.31
N HIS A 321 5.34 0.02 10.69
CA HIS A 321 5.55 1.42 10.36
C HIS A 321 6.42 2.07 11.42
N THR A 322 7.15 3.13 11.07
CA THR A 322 7.94 3.83 12.06
C THR A 322 8.17 5.28 11.72
N TYR A 323 7.88 6.15 12.68
CA TYR A 323 8.09 7.58 12.59
C TYR A 323 8.65 8.11 13.91
N SER A 324 9.55 9.08 13.83
CA SER A 324 10.06 9.75 15.03
C SER A 324 8.97 10.63 15.65
N HIS A 325 8.93 10.67 16.99
CA HIS A 325 8.13 11.61 17.75
C HIS A 325 9.05 12.63 18.43
N ASN A 326 8.76 13.92 18.29
CA ASN A 326 9.62 15.02 18.78
C ASN A 326 11.09 14.85 18.37
N GLY A 327 11.32 14.45 17.12
CA GLY A 327 12.66 14.27 16.55
C GLY A 327 13.42 13.04 17.02
N ASN A 328 12.80 12.14 17.78
CA ASN A 328 13.45 10.93 18.29
C ASN A 328 12.63 9.67 17.95
N TYR A 329 13.31 8.59 17.59
CA TYR A 329 12.69 7.26 17.54
C TYR A 329 12.62 6.65 18.94
N GLY A 330 11.62 5.79 19.17
CA GLY A 330 11.61 4.91 20.33
C GLY A 330 12.80 3.94 20.30
N SER A 331 13.24 3.46 21.47
CA SER A 331 14.38 2.52 21.57
C SER A 331 14.13 1.18 20.90
N GLN A 332 12.86 0.85 20.63
CA GLN A 332 12.42 -0.37 19.98
C GLN A 332 12.11 -0.18 18.48
N ALA A 333 12.28 1.02 17.94
CA ALA A 333 11.94 1.32 16.55
C ALA A 333 12.84 0.54 15.56
N PRO A 334 12.32 0.13 14.39
CA PRO A 334 13.08 -0.63 13.38
C PRO A 334 14.42 0.00 12.95
N PHE A 335 14.51 1.33 12.97
CA PHE A 335 15.76 2.04 12.63
C PHE A 335 16.70 2.29 13.81
N VAL A 336 16.35 1.85 15.01
CA VAL A 336 17.18 1.98 16.22
C VAL A 336 17.74 0.63 16.66
N VAL A 337 16.92 -0.42 16.59
CA VAL A 337 17.30 -1.79 17.00
C VAL A 337 18.45 -2.35 16.16
N THR A 338 19.16 -3.35 16.69
CA THR A 338 20.37 -3.91 16.05
C THR A 338 20.07 -4.48 14.68
N ASP A 339 19.02 -5.30 14.55
CA ASP A 339 18.51 -5.84 13.30
C ASP A 339 17.12 -6.45 13.53
N ALA A 340 16.50 -6.97 12.47
CA ALA A 340 15.17 -7.58 12.51
C ALA A 340 15.04 -8.73 13.54
N SER A 341 16.13 -9.42 13.92
CA SER A 341 16.10 -10.48 14.93
C SER A 341 15.87 -9.97 16.36
N HIS A 342 15.94 -8.65 16.56
CA HIS A 342 15.53 -7.98 17.80
C HIS A 342 14.04 -8.24 18.14
N TYR A 343 13.22 -8.63 17.16
CA TYR A 343 11.82 -9.00 17.37
C TYR A 343 11.62 -10.52 17.33
N PRO A 344 11.97 -11.26 18.40
CA PRO A 344 11.92 -12.72 18.41
C PRO A 344 10.49 -13.28 18.22
N GLU A 345 9.46 -12.54 18.65
CA GLU A 345 8.05 -12.93 18.47
C GLU A 345 7.59 -12.90 17.00
N LEU A 346 8.37 -12.23 16.14
CA LEU A 346 8.14 -12.17 14.69
C LEU A 346 9.00 -13.18 13.92
N SER A 347 9.78 -14.00 14.64
CA SER A 347 10.62 -15.02 14.02
C SER A 347 9.81 -16.01 13.19
N GLY A 348 10.40 -16.44 12.06
CA GLY A 348 9.76 -17.36 11.13
C GLY A 348 8.99 -16.70 9.98
N LYS A 349 8.81 -15.37 10.00
CA LYS A 349 8.24 -14.63 8.86
C LYS A 349 9.10 -13.40 8.51
N PRO A 350 9.14 -12.99 7.22
CA PRO A 350 9.82 -11.76 6.83
C PRO A 350 9.21 -10.53 7.53
N ILE A 351 10.02 -9.51 7.80
CA ILE A 351 9.57 -8.24 8.41
C ILE A 351 9.85 -7.10 7.43
N VAL A 352 8.81 -6.36 7.05
CA VAL A 352 8.90 -5.18 6.19
C VAL A 352 8.77 -3.92 7.04
N ILE A 353 9.59 -2.91 6.78
CA ILE A 353 9.33 -1.55 7.29
C ILE A 353 8.39 -0.88 6.30
N GLY A 354 7.09 -0.90 6.63
CA GLY A 354 5.97 -0.61 5.74
C GLY A 354 5.70 0.86 5.47
N GLU A 355 6.14 1.70 6.41
CA GLU A 355 6.09 3.15 6.28
C GLU A 355 7.20 3.82 7.08
N PHE A 356 7.80 4.86 6.50
CA PHE A 356 8.75 5.77 7.15
C PHE A 356 8.99 7.00 6.28
N SER A 357 9.59 8.04 6.85
CA SER A 357 10.03 9.21 6.08
C SER A 357 11.29 9.85 6.68
N GLN A 358 12.02 10.60 5.85
CA GLN A 358 13.06 11.52 6.32
C GLN A 358 12.47 12.67 7.11
N ALA A 359 11.31 13.20 6.71
CA ALA A 359 10.59 14.25 7.44
C ALA A 359 10.36 13.90 8.92
N ARG A 360 10.11 12.63 9.23
CA ARG A 360 10.05 12.08 10.60
C ARG A 360 11.09 10.98 10.83
N GLY A 361 12.30 11.25 10.37
CA GLY A 361 13.42 10.31 10.36
C GLY A 361 14.36 10.37 11.57
N ALA A 362 14.03 11.14 12.61
CA ALA A 362 14.95 11.44 13.73
C ALA A 362 16.36 11.91 13.29
N GLY A 363 16.42 12.70 12.21
CA GLY A 363 17.68 13.19 11.62
C GLY A 363 18.36 12.23 10.64
N MET A 364 17.90 10.98 10.50
CA MET A 364 18.40 10.05 9.49
C MET A 364 17.93 10.49 8.10
N THR A 365 18.87 10.55 7.15
CA THR A 365 18.57 10.74 5.73
C THR A 365 17.78 9.55 5.17
N ILE A 366 17.03 9.78 4.11
CA ILE A 366 16.27 8.74 3.43
C ILE A 366 17.16 7.59 2.96
N THR A 367 18.39 7.88 2.52
CA THR A 367 19.37 6.87 2.09
C THR A 367 19.89 6.02 3.23
N GLU A 368 20.06 6.61 4.43
CA GLU A 368 20.44 5.85 5.63
C GLU A 368 19.31 4.92 6.06
N GLN A 369 18.06 5.39 6.02
CA GLN A 369 16.88 4.57 6.35
C GLN A 369 16.77 3.35 5.41
N PHE A 370 16.81 3.56 4.09
CA PHE A 370 16.80 2.46 3.11
C PHE A 370 18.01 1.51 3.27
N SER A 371 19.22 2.06 3.47
CA SER A 371 20.43 1.25 3.65
C SER A 371 20.37 0.41 4.91
N ARG A 372 19.83 0.96 6.01
CA ARG A 372 19.67 0.26 7.27
C ARG A 372 18.68 -0.88 7.12
N ALA A 373 17.49 -0.63 6.58
CA ALA A 373 16.50 -1.68 6.33
C ALA A 373 17.13 -2.84 5.53
N TYR A 374 17.84 -2.52 4.44
CA TYR A 374 18.48 -3.51 3.59
C TYR A 374 19.58 -4.31 4.29
N SER A 375 20.37 -3.69 5.17
CA SER A 375 21.55 -4.33 5.76
C SER A 375 21.31 -4.95 7.15
N HIS A 376 20.15 -4.69 7.76
CA HIS A 376 19.80 -5.10 9.13
C HIS A 376 18.64 -6.11 9.16
N GLY A 377 18.56 -7.01 8.18
CA GLY A 377 17.68 -8.18 8.22
C GLY A 377 16.21 -7.93 7.89
N PHE A 378 15.80 -6.69 7.58
CA PHE A 378 14.45 -6.42 7.11
C PHE A 378 14.28 -6.86 5.64
N ALA A 379 13.10 -7.38 5.32
CA ALA A 379 12.77 -7.90 4.00
C ALA A 379 12.27 -6.83 3.03
N GLY A 380 11.94 -5.64 3.52
CA GLY A 380 11.51 -4.53 2.69
C GLY A 380 11.47 -3.19 3.41
N ALA A 381 11.39 -2.13 2.62
CA ALA A 381 11.41 -0.74 3.10
C ALA A 381 10.58 0.15 2.16
N TRP A 382 9.50 0.74 2.67
CA TRP A 382 8.51 1.48 1.90
C TRP A 382 8.36 2.92 2.46
N SER A 383 8.76 3.94 1.70
CA SER A 383 8.75 5.34 2.18
C SER A 383 7.39 6.03 2.01
N TRP A 384 7.05 6.95 2.91
CA TRP A 384 5.77 7.67 2.99
C TRP A 384 5.89 9.16 2.58
N HIS A 385 5.00 9.69 1.73
CA HIS A 385 4.25 8.97 0.70
C HIS A 385 4.46 9.64 -0.66
N TYR A 386 4.40 8.87 -1.74
CA TYR A 386 4.99 9.29 -3.02
C TYR A 386 4.39 10.57 -3.62
N LEU A 387 3.10 10.84 -3.37
CA LEU A 387 2.43 11.99 -3.96
C LEU A 387 2.71 13.30 -3.22
N ALA A 388 3.02 13.24 -1.92
CA ALA A 388 3.24 14.40 -1.06
C ALA A 388 2.19 15.52 -1.30
N ASP A 389 0.94 15.13 -1.53
CA ASP A 389 -0.13 16.01 -2.01
C ASP A 389 -1.01 16.56 -0.89
N ARG A 390 -0.73 16.19 0.36
CA ARG A 390 -1.36 16.71 1.57
C ARG A 390 -0.49 17.78 2.20
N ALA A 391 -0.99 19.02 2.20
CA ALA A 391 -0.29 20.14 2.81
C ALA A 391 -0.25 20.07 4.35
N ASP A 392 -1.15 19.29 4.96
CA ASP A 392 -1.28 19.07 6.40
C ASP A 392 -0.52 17.83 6.90
N ASP A 393 -0.07 16.96 6.00
CA ASP A 393 0.74 15.81 6.36
C ASP A 393 2.20 16.21 6.57
N THR A 394 2.59 16.36 7.83
CA THR A 394 3.97 16.69 8.23
C THR A 394 4.90 15.48 8.29
N ALA A 395 4.38 14.27 8.03
CA ALA A 395 5.16 13.03 8.00
C ALA A 395 5.60 12.65 6.59
N THR A 396 5.27 13.41 5.55
CA THR A 396 5.54 13.04 4.15
C THR A 396 6.86 13.58 3.60
N ASP A 397 7.59 12.75 2.86
CA ASP A 397 8.72 13.18 2.04
C ASP A 397 8.28 13.61 0.64
N ALA A 398 8.96 14.59 0.06
CA ALA A 398 8.82 14.86 -1.37
C ALA A 398 9.22 13.63 -2.22
N SER A 399 8.54 13.41 -3.35
CA SER A 399 8.84 12.32 -4.29
C SER A 399 10.32 12.26 -4.70
N ALA A 400 10.97 13.42 -4.86
CA ALA A 400 12.39 13.52 -5.17
C ALA A 400 13.27 12.92 -4.06
N THR A 401 12.95 13.16 -2.79
CA THR A 401 13.65 12.59 -1.63
C THR A 401 13.51 11.07 -1.64
N GLN A 402 12.29 10.55 -1.79
CA GLN A 402 12.04 9.12 -1.84
C GLN A 402 12.80 8.43 -2.99
N LEU A 403 12.83 9.06 -4.18
CA LEU A 403 13.60 8.56 -5.33
C LEU A 403 15.10 8.49 -5.07
N ILE A 404 15.66 9.40 -4.25
CA ILE A 404 17.07 9.32 -3.82
C ILE A 404 17.29 8.06 -2.97
N GLY A 405 16.40 7.78 -2.02
CA GLY A 405 16.41 6.56 -1.22
C GLY A 405 16.32 5.28 -2.06
N LEU A 406 15.38 5.21 -3.00
CA LEU A 406 15.25 4.07 -3.92
C LEU A 406 16.50 3.84 -4.77
N ARG A 407 17.18 4.91 -5.19
CA ARG A 407 18.41 4.84 -5.99
C ARG A 407 19.58 4.23 -5.23
N GLU A 408 19.62 4.34 -3.91
CA GLU A 408 20.65 3.72 -3.07
C GLU A 408 20.62 2.18 -3.17
N LEU A 409 19.42 1.59 -3.28
CA LEU A 409 19.26 0.14 -3.30
C LEU A 409 19.20 -0.47 -4.70
N ARG A 410 19.02 0.34 -5.76
CA ARG A 410 18.61 -0.10 -7.13
C ARG A 410 19.41 -1.23 -7.78
N PHE A 411 20.66 -1.43 -7.37
CA PHE A 411 21.55 -2.48 -7.91
C PHE A 411 22.04 -3.46 -6.84
N LYS A 412 21.57 -3.36 -5.60
CA LYS A 412 21.98 -4.28 -4.55
C LYS A 412 21.39 -5.68 -4.78
N ASN A 413 22.25 -6.68 -4.59
CA ASN A 413 21.92 -8.10 -4.70
C ASN A 413 22.85 -8.92 -3.78
N ASP A 414 22.92 -8.52 -2.51
CA ASP A 414 23.64 -9.25 -1.47
C ASP A 414 22.70 -10.25 -0.79
N GLN A 415 22.82 -11.52 -1.18
CA GLN A 415 22.02 -12.63 -0.66
C GLN A 415 22.30 -12.97 0.82
N THR A 416 23.30 -12.33 1.45
CA THR A 416 23.57 -12.45 2.89
C THR A 416 22.97 -11.31 3.71
N ARG A 417 22.37 -10.32 3.04
CA ARG A 417 21.70 -9.14 3.63
C ARG A 417 20.26 -9.12 3.12
N GLY A 418 19.77 -7.97 2.66
CA GLY A 418 18.43 -7.82 2.12
C GLY A 418 18.18 -8.62 0.84
N GLY A 419 19.19 -9.11 0.12
CA GLY A 419 18.99 -9.89 -1.08
C GLY A 419 18.81 -9.03 -2.33
N CYS A 420 18.06 -9.54 -3.30
CA CYS A 420 17.97 -8.94 -4.63
C CYS A 420 16.89 -7.86 -4.73
N VAL A 421 17.28 -6.66 -5.11
CA VAL A 421 16.34 -5.53 -5.31
C VAL A 421 15.80 -5.47 -6.73
N ARG A 422 16.65 -5.73 -7.73
CA ARG A 422 16.25 -5.63 -9.14
C ARG A 422 15.63 -6.94 -9.61
N ILE A 423 14.30 -6.97 -9.77
CA ILE A 423 13.55 -8.17 -10.16
C ILE A 423 13.18 -8.20 -11.65
N ASN A 424 12.86 -9.38 -12.17
CA ASN A 424 12.30 -9.60 -13.51
C ASN A 424 10.96 -10.34 -13.42
N LEU A 425 9.86 -9.63 -13.67
CA LEU A 425 8.50 -10.20 -13.68
C LEU A 425 8.06 -10.70 -15.06
N ASN A 426 8.86 -10.47 -16.11
CA ASN A 426 8.54 -10.82 -17.49
C ASN A 426 9.28 -12.05 -18.01
N GLY A 427 10.40 -12.43 -17.39
CA GLY A 427 11.20 -13.60 -17.76
C GLY A 427 10.87 -14.87 -16.96
N SER A 428 11.47 -15.98 -17.40
CA SER A 428 11.57 -17.24 -16.66
C SER A 428 12.69 -17.23 -15.61
N THR A 429 13.70 -16.38 -15.78
CA THR A 429 14.80 -16.19 -14.83
C THR A 429 14.78 -14.78 -14.24
N ASN A 430 14.94 -14.72 -12.91
CA ASN A 430 15.01 -13.45 -12.21
C ASN A 430 16.42 -12.85 -12.40
N TYR A 431 16.57 -11.51 -12.47
CA TYR A 431 17.92 -10.88 -12.51
C TYR A 431 18.76 -11.21 -11.26
N CYS A 432 18.10 -11.77 -10.25
CA CYS A 432 18.64 -12.24 -8.99
C CYS A 432 19.41 -13.56 -9.08
N GLU A 433 19.29 -14.31 -10.19
CA GLU A 433 20.17 -15.45 -10.43
C GLU A 433 21.60 -14.90 -10.63
N LYS A 434 22.55 -15.43 -9.84
CA LYS A 434 23.98 -15.14 -10.03
C LYS A 434 24.33 -15.45 -11.48
N LYS A 435 24.45 -14.43 -12.33
CA LYS A 435 25.29 -14.61 -13.51
C LYS A 435 26.68 -14.90 -12.97
N PRO A 436 27.34 -16.02 -13.36
CA PRO A 436 28.74 -16.20 -13.04
C PRO A 436 29.48 -14.92 -13.47
N PRO A 437 30.49 -14.47 -12.70
CA PRO A 437 31.24 -13.28 -13.08
C PRO A 437 31.68 -13.45 -14.53
N CYS A 438 31.48 -12.43 -15.36
CA CYS A 438 32.07 -12.37 -16.69
C CYS A 438 33.60 -12.37 -16.53
N ARG A 439 34.20 -13.53 -16.29
CA ARG A 439 35.56 -13.82 -16.70
C ARG A 439 35.50 -14.09 -18.19
N GLN A 440 36.46 -13.50 -18.90
CA GLN A 440 36.71 -13.61 -20.34
C GLN A 440 35.87 -12.69 -21.22
N LEU A 441 36.35 -11.45 -21.39
CA LEU A 441 36.47 -10.84 -22.72
C LEU A 441 37.63 -9.81 -22.80
N TYR A 442 38.50 -9.73 -21.77
CA TYR A 442 39.67 -8.84 -21.78
C TYR A 442 40.92 -9.43 -22.45
N GLN A 443 40.84 -10.63 -23.06
CA GLN A 443 41.97 -11.28 -23.74
C GLN A 443 41.88 -11.28 -25.28
N TYR A 444 40.90 -10.60 -25.88
CA TYR A 444 40.72 -10.60 -27.35
C TYR A 444 41.04 -9.28 -28.05
N PHE A 445 41.60 -8.28 -27.36
CA PHE A 445 41.96 -6.99 -27.97
C PHE A 445 43.43 -6.57 -27.83
N TYR A 446 44.28 -7.44 -27.29
CA TYR A 446 45.74 -7.27 -27.36
C TYR A 446 46.39 -8.62 -27.65
N GLY A 447 46.47 -8.93 -28.94
CA GLY A 447 47.20 -10.03 -29.56
C GLY A 447 47.50 -9.67 -30.99
#